data_AF-A0A1Y1I4A1-F1
#
_entry.id   AF-A0A1Y1I4A1-F1
#
_cell.length_a   1.000
_cell.length_b   1.000
_cell.length_c   1.000
_cell.angle_alpha   90.00
_cell.angle_beta   90.00
_cell.angle_gamma   90.00
#
_symmetry.space_group_name_H-M   'P 1'
#
loop_
_entity.id
_entity.type
_entity.pdbx_description
1 polymer ?
#
loop_
_entity_poly.entity_id
_entity_poly.type
_entity_poly.pdbx_seq_one_letter_code
_entity_poly.pdbx_strand_id
1 'polypeptide(L)'
;MARRKINVAAATASAFKLLIKILNGIVVLGGICMIIMVILLESPGAPSVAPGWTCIILGVITLLAGVFGFAADTNVALYIIHLGFAALAILGCASATLATFVNARRITDSTHFNPKRFSDPKVLKFFKGAAWAFLAVLLAEIVEIVLGVIVRRCLPDDRYIDLAEYNGERRQVIMDIKAKADKNTDRTEKARTQKLADKMKDKYGKWSHEDWGEAA
;
A
#
# COMPACT_ATOMS: atom_id res chain seq x y z
N MET A 1 -7.61 -11.40 -26.06
CA MET A 1 -8.49 -11.16 -24.88
C MET A 1 -7.72 -10.89 -23.59
N ALA A 2 -6.66 -11.66 -23.26
CA ALA A 2 -5.87 -11.46 -22.04
C ALA A 2 -5.24 -10.06 -21.90
N ARG A 3 -4.60 -9.53 -22.96
CA ARG A 3 -4.03 -8.15 -22.96
C ARG A 3 -5.07 -7.05 -22.68
N ARG A 4 -6.32 -7.20 -23.13
CA ARG A 4 -7.39 -6.22 -22.85
C ARG A 4 -7.79 -6.25 -21.37
N LYS A 5 -7.85 -7.42 -20.75
CA LYS A 5 -8.17 -7.57 -19.31
C LYS A 5 -7.05 -7.00 -18.42
N ILE A 6 -5.80 -7.17 -18.81
CA ILE A 6 -4.62 -6.64 -18.11
C ILE A 6 -4.63 -5.09 -18.14
N ASN A 7 -4.88 -4.49 -19.31
CA ASN A 7 -4.92 -3.03 -19.44
C ASN A 7 -6.07 -2.38 -18.65
N VAL A 8 -7.23 -3.04 -18.56
CA VAL A 8 -8.36 -2.55 -17.77
C VAL A 8 -8.06 -2.63 -16.26
N ALA A 9 -7.47 -3.73 -15.80
CA ALA A 9 -7.10 -3.91 -14.40
C ALA A 9 -6.05 -2.88 -13.92
N ALA A 10 -5.02 -2.61 -14.75
CA ALA A 10 -4.01 -1.60 -14.46
C ALA A 10 -4.60 -0.17 -14.42
N ALA A 11 -5.50 0.15 -15.35
CA ALA A 11 -6.20 1.44 -15.35
C ALA A 11 -7.07 1.63 -14.10
N THR A 12 -7.79 0.58 -13.67
CA THR A 12 -8.57 0.62 -12.43
C THR A 12 -7.70 0.76 -11.19
N ALA A 13 -6.54 0.10 -11.14
CA ALA A 13 -5.59 0.23 -10.04
C ALA A 13 -5.04 1.65 -9.90
N SER A 14 -4.64 2.25 -11.02
CA SER A 14 -4.18 3.64 -11.07
C SER A 14 -5.26 4.62 -10.59
N ALA A 15 -6.51 4.43 -11.02
CA ALA A 15 -7.63 5.27 -10.60
C ALA A 15 -7.90 5.16 -9.09
N PHE A 16 -7.87 3.95 -8.52
CA PHE A 16 -8.05 3.77 -7.08
C PHE A 16 -6.90 4.37 -6.26
N LYS A 17 -5.65 4.22 -6.72
CA LYS A 17 -4.47 4.85 -6.09
C LYS A 17 -4.57 6.38 -6.12
N LEU A 18 -5.01 6.95 -7.24
CA LEU A 18 -5.25 8.39 -7.35
C LEU A 18 -6.35 8.84 -6.38
N LEU A 19 -7.45 8.08 -6.31
CA LEU A 19 -8.56 8.38 -5.41
C LEU A 19 -8.13 8.35 -3.93
N ILE A 20 -7.34 7.35 -3.51
CA ILE A 20 -6.76 7.27 -2.15
C ILE A 20 -5.89 8.50 -1.85
N LYS A 21 -5.09 8.97 -2.81
CA LYS A 21 -4.28 10.19 -2.64
C LYS A 21 -5.14 11.45 -2.50
N ILE A 22 -6.23 11.55 -3.26
CA ILE A 22 -7.17 12.66 -3.15
C ILE A 22 -7.86 12.63 -1.77
N LEU A 23 -8.30 11.46 -1.31
CA LEU A 23 -8.91 11.30 0.02
C LEU A 23 -7.93 11.69 1.13
N ASN A 24 -6.68 11.24 1.06
CA ASN A 24 -5.62 11.67 1.99
C ASN A 24 -5.44 13.19 1.98
N GLY A 25 -5.50 13.83 0.82
CA GLY A 25 -5.45 15.29 0.71
C GLY A 25 -6.61 15.98 1.43
N ILE A 26 -7.83 15.44 1.33
CA ILE A 26 -9.01 15.93 2.04
C ILE A 26 -8.83 15.76 3.55
N VAL A 27 -8.29 14.62 4.01
CA VAL A 27 -8.02 14.35 5.44
C VAL A 27 -6.99 15.33 5.99
N VAL A 28 -5.90 15.60 5.26
CA VAL A 28 -4.89 16.62 5.62
C VAL A 28 -5.53 18.00 5.74
N LEU A 29 -6.30 18.42 4.74
CA LEU A 29 -7.00 19.71 4.78
C LEU A 29 -7.98 19.77 5.95
N GLY A 30 -8.69 18.68 6.22
CA GLY A 30 -9.55 18.52 7.39
C GLY A 30 -8.81 18.79 8.69
N GLY A 31 -7.67 18.13 8.92
CA GLY A 31 -6.84 18.32 10.11
C GLY A 31 -6.33 19.76 10.27
N ILE A 32 -5.91 20.42 9.18
CA ILE A 32 -5.54 21.85 9.19
C ILE A 32 -6.74 22.71 9.60
N CYS A 33 -7.91 22.47 9.00
CA CYS A 33 -9.12 23.21 9.32
C CYS A 33 -9.52 23.06 10.79
N MET A 34 -9.35 21.88 11.40
CA MET A 34 -9.61 21.65 12.82
C MET A 34 -8.70 22.51 13.70
N ILE A 35 -7.40 22.58 13.39
CA ILE A 35 -6.44 23.41 14.14
C ILE A 35 -6.78 24.89 14.00
N ILE A 36 -7.05 25.36 12.77
CA ILE A 36 -7.43 26.76 12.50
C ILE A 36 -8.72 27.11 13.23
N MET A 37 -9.71 26.21 13.25
CA MET A 37 -10.98 26.41 13.93
C MET A 37 -10.78 26.72 15.41
N VAL A 38 -9.91 25.97 16.11
CA VAL A 38 -9.61 26.21 17.53
C VAL A 38 -8.94 27.57 17.71
N ILE A 39 -7.95 27.91 16.88
CA ILE A 39 -7.24 29.20 16.94
C ILE A 39 -8.20 30.38 16.69
N LEU A 40 -9.20 30.23 15.81
CA LEU A 40 -10.16 31.28 15.50
C LEU A 40 -11.23 31.45 16.59
N LEU A 41 -11.61 30.36 17.26
CA LEU A 41 -12.63 30.33 18.30
C LEU A 41 -12.10 30.72 19.68
N GLU A 42 -10.87 30.34 20.02
CA GLU A 42 -10.25 30.69 21.29
C GLU A 42 -9.56 32.07 21.21
N SER A 43 -9.82 32.92 22.22
CA SER A 43 -9.13 34.21 22.35
C SER A 43 -7.63 33.99 22.57
N PRO A 44 -6.73 34.86 22.05
CA PRO A 44 -5.32 34.83 22.42
C PRO A 44 -5.21 35.18 23.92
N GLY A 45 -5.11 34.17 24.78
CA GLY A 45 -5.02 34.39 26.23
C GLY A 45 -5.19 33.17 27.12
N ALA A 46 -6.02 32.19 26.75
CA ALA A 46 -6.08 30.91 27.46
C ALA A 46 -6.92 29.91 26.66
N PRO A 47 -6.34 28.88 26.04
CA PRO A 47 -7.13 27.72 25.63
C PRO A 47 -7.82 27.17 26.87
N SER A 48 -9.13 26.97 26.78
CA SER A 48 -9.85 26.26 27.83
C SER A 48 -9.24 24.86 27.90
N VAL A 49 -8.62 24.55 29.05
CA VAL A 49 -7.52 23.57 29.18
C VAL A 49 -7.89 22.15 28.68
N ALA A 50 -9.18 21.82 28.51
CA ALA A 50 -9.63 20.49 28.09
C ALA A 50 -10.15 20.39 26.64
N PRO A 51 -11.18 21.16 26.18
CA PRO A 51 -11.77 20.95 24.86
C PRO A 51 -10.97 21.55 23.68
N GLY A 52 -10.26 22.67 23.87
CA GLY A 52 -9.47 23.30 22.81
C GLY A 52 -8.25 22.45 22.43
N TRP A 53 -7.50 22.00 23.44
CA TRP A 53 -6.31 21.16 23.27
C TRP A 53 -6.63 19.80 22.64
N THR A 54 -7.75 19.17 23.02
CA THR A 54 -8.14 17.88 22.43
C THR A 54 -8.44 18.00 20.94
N CYS A 55 -9.05 19.10 20.49
CA CYS A 55 -9.27 19.37 19.06
C CYS A 55 -7.95 19.63 18.31
N ILE A 56 -6.98 20.31 18.91
CA ILE A 56 -5.65 20.51 18.31
C ILE A 56 -4.92 19.18 18.18
N ILE A 57 -4.89 18.38 19.24
CA ILE A 57 -4.25 17.05 19.25
C ILE A 57 -4.90 16.15 18.19
N LEU A 58 -6.23 16.15 18.11
CA LEU A 58 -6.96 15.42 17.09
C LEU A 58 -6.59 15.90 15.68
N GLY A 59 -6.56 17.21 15.45
CA GLY A 59 -6.15 17.77 14.16
C GLY A 59 -4.72 17.37 13.75
N VAL A 60 -3.79 17.30 14.69
CA VAL A 60 -2.42 16.81 14.46
C VAL A 60 -2.42 15.31 14.13
N ILE A 61 -3.19 14.50 14.86
CA ILE A 61 -3.33 13.06 14.58
C ILE A 61 -3.90 12.82 13.19
N THR A 62 -4.98 13.53 12.82
CA THR A 62 -5.60 13.47 11.49
C THR A 62 -4.61 13.92 10.40
N LEU A 63 -3.82 14.96 10.66
CA LEU A 63 -2.75 15.40 9.75
C LEU A 63 -1.70 14.32 9.53
N LEU A 64 -1.20 13.72 10.61
CA LEU A 64 -0.23 12.64 10.54
C LEU A 64 -0.82 11.43 9.79
N ALA A 65 -2.07 11.07 10.05
CA ALA A 65 -2.78 10.01 9.34
C ALA A 65 -2.74 10.25 7.82
N GLY A 66 -3.11 11.45 7.37
CA GLY A 66 -3.11 11.80 5.94
C GLY A 66 -1.70 11.87 5.33
N VAL A 67 -0.72 12.41 6.05
CA VAL A 67 0.69 12.48 5.58
C VAL A 67 1.28 11.08 5.43
N PHE A 68 1.09 10.20 6.43
CA PHE A 68 1.53 8.82 6.34
C PHE A 68 0.76 8.04 5.27
N GLY A 69 -0.50 8.38 4.99
CA GLY A 69 -1.29 7.79 3.92
C GLY A 69 -0.71 8.03 2.53
N PHE A 70 -0.15 9.22 2.25
CA PHE A 70 0.59 9.48 1.01
C PHE A 70 1.81 8.57 0.82
N ALA A 71 2.48 8.19 1.91
CA ALA A 71 3.66 7.34 1.90
C ALA A 71 3.33 5.84 2.05
N ALA A 72 2.06 5.50 2.33
CA ALA A 72 1.65 4.14 2.66
C ALA A 72 1.81 3.13 1.49
N ASP A 73 1.89 3.60 0.24
CA ASP A 73 2.15 2.75 -0.92
C ASP A 73 3.60 2.22 -0.97
N THR A 74 4.54 2.96 -0.36
CA THR A 74 5.98 2.67 -0.48
C THR A 74 6.42 1.56 0.46
N ASN A 75 5.90 1.52 1.69
CA ASN A 75 6.37 0.63 2.73
C ASN A 75 5.20 0.05 3.56
N VAL A 76 5.25 -1.25 3.84
CA VAL A 76 4.28 -1.93 4.71
C VAL A 76 4.29 -1.35 6.12
N ALA A 77 5.46 -0.97 6.65
CA ALA A 77 5.56 -0.35 7.98
C ALA A 77 4.81 0.99 8.04
N LEU A 78 4.96 1.84 7.02
CA LEU A 78 4.25 3.12 6.94
C LEU A 78 2.74 2.93 6.82
N TYR A 79 2.29 1.89 6.13
CA TYR A 79 0.87 1.55 6.07
C TYR A 79 0.31 1.11 7.42
N ILE A 80 1.05 0.34 8.21
CA ILE A 80 0.62 -0.06 9.57
C ILE A 80 0.53 1.18 10.46
N ILE A 81 1.53 2.07 10.38
CA ILE A 81 1.53 3.34 11.12
C ILE A 81 0.34 4.21 10.70
N HIS A 82 0.12 4.37 9.39
CA HIS A 82 -1.05 5.08 8.85
C HIS A 82 -2.36 4.49 9.38
N LEU A 83 -2.52 3.17 9.36
CA LEU A 83 -3.74 2.50 9.86
C LEU A 83 -3.96 2.79 11.36
N GLY A 84 -2.89 2.82 12.15
CA GLY A 84 -2.95 3.18 13.57
C GLY A 84 -3.41 4.62 13.79
N PHE A 85 -2.80 5.57 13.08
CA PHE A 85 -3.20 6.98 13.16
C PHE A 85 -4.62 7.22 12.63
N ALA A 86 -5.00 6.57 11.53
CA ALA A 86 -6.34 6.66 10.97
C ALA A 86 -7.39 6.08 11.92
N ALA A 87 -7.12 4.97 12.61
CA ALA A 87 -8.04 4.44 13.62
C ALA A 87 -8.24 5.40 14.79
N LEU A 88 -7.17 6.05 15.26
CA LEU A 88 -7.26 7.08 16.30
C LEU A 88 -8.03 8.31 15.80
N ALA A 89 -7.77 8.74 14.56
CA ALA A 89 -8.46 9.86 13.93
C ALA A 89 -9.96 9.59 13.76
N ILE A 90 -10.36 8.37 13.37
CA ILE A 90 -11.76 7.94 13.27
C ILE A 90 -12.45 8.02 14.64
N LEU A 91 -11.83 7.48 15.70
CA LEU A 91 -12.40 7.53 17.05
C LEU A 91 -12.53 8.97 17.55
N GLY A 92 -11.51 9.79 17.30
CA GLY A 92 -11.52 11.20 17.64
C GLY A 92 -12.56 12.01 16.86
N CYS A 93 -12.65 11.82 15.55
CA CYS A 93 -13.64 12.49 14.71
C CYS A 93 -15.06 12.01 15.04
N ALA A 94 -15.27 10.73 15.33
CA ALA A 94 -16.57 10.21 15.76
C ALA A 94 -17.01 10.81 17.09
N SER A 95 -16.11 10.86 18.09
CA SER A 95 -16.40 11.47 19.39
C SER A 95 -16.62 12.98 19.28
N ALA A 96 -15.82 13.69 18.48
CA ALA A 96 -16.00 15.13 18.20
C ALA A 96 -17.32 15.41 17.49
N THR A 97 -17.69 14.60 16.49
CA THR A 97 -18.96 14.70 15.77
C THR A 97 -20.14 14.50 16.72
N LEU A 98 -20.13 13.43 17.52
CA LEU A 98 -21.16 13.16 18.53
C LEU A 98 -21.25 14.27 19.57
N ALA A 99 -20.11 14.73 20.10
CA ALA A 99 -20.07 15.82 21.07
C ALA A 99 -20.68 17.11 20.50
N THR A 100 -20.35 17.44 19.25
CA THR A 100 -20.83 18.65 18.58
C THR A 100 -22.31 18.56 18.24
N PHE A 101 -22.84 17.39 17.85
CA PHE A 101 -24.27 17.22 17.56
C PHE A 101 -25.14 17.16 18.82
N VAL A 102 -24.70 16.45 19.87
CA VAL A 102 -25.50 16.21 21.08
C VAL A 102 -25.42 17.38 22.06
N ASN A 103 -24.25 18.00 22.20
CA ASN A 103 -23.97 18.97 23.26
C ASN A 103 -23.56 20.36 22.74
N ALA A 104 -23.95 20.74 21.52
CA ALA A 104 -23.62 22.04 20.92
C ALA A 104 -23.82 23.22 21.89
N ARG A 105 -24.95 23.25 22.61
CA ARG A 105 -25.25 24.30 23.61
C ARG A 105 -24.32 24.25 24.82
N ARG A 106 -24.07 23.07 25.39
CA ARG A 106 -23.14 22.90 26.53
C ARG A 106 -21.70 23.26 26.17
N ILE A 107 -21.26 22.95 24.96
CA ILE A 107 -19.93 23.35 24.45
C ILE A 107 -19.89 24.87 24.27
N THR A 108 -21.01 25.46 23.84
CA THR A 108 -21.13 26.92 23.71
C THR A 108 -21.04 27.60 25.08
N ASP A 109 -21.69 27.02 26.10
CA ASP A 109 -21.74 27.56 27.46
C ASP A 109 -20.43 27.32 28.25
N SER A 110 -19.73 26.20 28.01
CA SER A 110 -18.49 25.83 28.72
C SER A 110 -17.24 26.50 28.16
N THR A 111 -17.31 27.02 26.94
CA THR A 111 -16.18 27.67 26.28
C THR A 111 -16.42 29.16 26.38
N HIS A 112 -15.60 29.87 27.15
CA HIS A 112 -15.68 31.32 27.27
C HIS A 112 -15.32 31.98 25.93
N PHE A 113 -16.29 32.10 25.01
CA PHE A 113 -16.10 32.82 23.76
C PHE A 113 -15.98 34.31 24.02
N ASN A 114 -15.17 34.99 23.22
CA ASN A 114 -15.05 36.44 23.30
C ASN A 114 -16.36 37.10 22.81
N PRO A 115 -17.16 37.73 23.70
CA PRO A 115 -18.47 38.27 23.35
C PRO A 115 -18.38 39.46 22.39
N LYS A 116 -17.20 40.07 22.23
CA LYS A 116 -16.97 41.17 21.26
C LYS A 116 -16.80 40.68 19.82
N ARG A 117 -16.47 39.40 19.60
CA ARG A 117 -16.09 38.88 18.27
C ARG A 117 -17.17 38.04 17.61
N PHE A 118 -18.01 37.35 18.39
CA PHE A 118 -19.09 36.52 17.85
C PHE A 118 -20.38 36.67 18.67
N SER A 119 -21.51 36.89 17.99
CA SER A 119 -22.83 36.76 18.62
C SER A 119 -23.21 35.29 18.72
N ASP A 120 -23.77 34.85 19.84
CA ASP A 120 -24.22 33.47 20.12
C ASP A 120 -24.90 32.73 18.95
N PRO A 121 -25.84 33.31 18.17
CA PRO A 121 -26.47 32.60 17.06
C PRO A 121 -25.53 32.32 15.87
N LYS A 122 -24.45 33.10 15.70
CA LYS A 122 -23.43 32.86 14.66
C LYS A 122 -22.49 31.73 15.07
N VAL A 123 -22.13 31.65 16.35
CA VAL A 123 -21.31 30.58 16.92
C VAL A 123 -22.01 29.23 16.76
N LEU A 124 -23.31 29.17 17.07
CA LEU A 124 -24.08 27.93 16.94
C LEU A 124 -24.17 27.42 15.49
N LYS A 125 -24.35 28.33 14.52
CA LYS A 125 -24.32 27.98 13.08
C LYS A 125 -22.95 27.47 12.65
N PHE A 126 -21.88 28.08 13.16
CA PHE A 126 -20.51 27.67 12.89
C PHE A 126 -20.22 26.27 13.44
N PHE A 127 -20.60 25.96 14.68
CA PHE A 127 -20.46 24.61 15.26
C PHE A 127 -21.26 23.56 14.49
N LYS A 128 -22.47 23.90 14.03
CA LYS A 128 -23.25 22.98 13.18
C LYS A 128 -22.54 22.71 11.85
N GLY A 129 -21.93 23.71 11.23
CA GLY A 129 -21.10 23.54 10.04
C GLY A 129 -19.85 22.69 10.32
N ALA A 130 -19.18 22.92 11.45
CA ALA A 130 -18.04 22.14 11.88
C ALA A 130 -18.40 20.67 12.12
N ALA A 131 -19.56 20.37 12.71
CA ALA A 131 -20.04 19.01 12.89
C ALA A 131 -20.17 18.24 11.56
N TRP A 132 -20.68 18.91 10.51
CA TRP A 132 -20.72 18.33 9.16
C TRP A 132 -19.33 18.16 8.55
N ALA A 133 -18.41 19.08 8.83
CA ALA A 133 -17.03 18.96 8.38
C ALA A 133 -16.32 17.76 9.06
N PHE A 134 -16.45 17.59 10.39
CA PHE A 134 -15.94 16.43 11.11
C PHE A 134 -16.53 15.13 10.58
N LEU A 135 -17.84 15.11 10.29
CA LEU A 135 -18.49 13.95 9.69
C LEU A 135 -17.95 13.65 8.28
N ALA A 136 -17.70 14.67 7.46
CA ALA A 136 -17.14 14.49 6.12
C ALA A 136 -15.72 13.91 6.18
N VAL A 137 -14.87 14.39 7.09
CA VAL A 137 -13.52 13.85 7.31
C VAL A 137 -13.59 12.41 7.81
N LEU A 138 -14.46 12.12 8.77
CA LEU A 138 -14.69 10.76 9.28
C LEU A 138 -15.07 9.79 8.14
N LEU A 139 -16.00 10.20 7.27
CA LEU A 139 -16.42 9.38 6.13
C LEU A 139 -15.27 9.22 5.12
N ALA A 140 -14.50 10.26 4.86
CA ALA A 140 -13.32 10.19 3.99
C ALA A 140 -12.30 9.18 4.54
N GLU A 141 -11.98 9.21 5.84
CA GLU A 141 -11.06 8.25 6.46
C GLU A 141 -11.56 6.80 6.35
N ILE A 142 -12.85 6.55 6.59
CA ILE A 142 -13.43 5.21 6.47
C ILE A 142 -13.33 4.71 5.03
N VAL A 143 -13.73 5.53 4.06
CA VAL A 143 -13.67 5.16 2.63
C VAL A 143 -12.22 4.90 2.23
N GLU A 144 -11.28 5.72 2.69
CA GLU A 144 -9.85 5.55 2.42
C GLU A 144 -9.32 4.21 2.91
N ILE A 145 -9.60 3.83 4.17
CA ILE A 145 -9.16 2.54 4.73
C ILE A 145 -9.75 1.38 3.93
N VAL A 146 -11.04 1.44 3.62
CA VAL A 146 -11.72 0.39 2.83
C VAL A 146 -11.09 0.27 1.45
N LEU A 147 -10.86 1.40 0.76
CA LEU A 147 -10.19 1.40 -0.53
C LEU A 147 -8.75 0.88 -0.44
N GLY A 148 -7.99 1.28 0.58
CA GLY A 148 -6.64 0.81 0.82
C GLY A 148 -6.56 -0.70 1.01
N VAL A 149 -7.53 -1.28 1.74
CA VAL A 149 -7.67 -2.74 1.89
C VAL A 149 -8.01 -3.40 0.56
N ILE A 150 -8.96 -2.86 -0.20
CA ILE A 150 -9.35 -3.39 -1.52
C ILE A 150 -8.14 -3.36 -2.48
N VAL A 151 -7.43 -2.23 -2.57
CA VAL A 151 -6.27 -2.09 -3.46
C VAL A 151 -5.17 -3.08 -3.09
N ARG A 152 -4.91 -3.30 -1.80
CA ARG A 152 -3.87 -4.24 -1.36
C ARG A 152 -4.26 -5.71 -1.47
N ARG A 153 -5.54 -6.05 -1.34
CA ARG A 153 -6.01 -7.45 -1.31
C ARG A 153 -6.54 -7.94 -2.65
N CYS A 154 -7.21 -7.07 -3.40
CA CYS A 154 -7.96 -7.43 -4.59
C CYS A 154 -7.27 -7.02 -5.88
N LEU A 155 -6.38 -6.02 -5.86
CA LEU A 155 -5.63 -5.64 -7.05
C LEU A 155 -4.20 -6.19 -6.98
N PRO A 156 -3.74 -6.91 -8.02
CA PRO A 156 -2.34 -7.30 -8.11
C PRO A 156 -1.49 -6.04 -8.17
N ASP A 157 -0.50 -5.93 -7.28
CA ASP A 157 0.42 -4.79 -7.27
C ASP A 157 1.10 -4.71 -8.64
N ASP A 158 1.08 -3.55 -9.29
CA ASP A 158 1.75 -3.35 -10.59
C ASP A 158 3.25 -3.72 -10.49
N ARG A 159 3.84 -3.56 -9.29
CA ARG A 159 5.21 -4.02 -8.97
C ARG A 159 5.40 -5.52 -9.19
N TYR A 160 4.41 -6.35 -8.86
CA TYR A 160 4.51 -7.81 -9.06
C TYR A 160 4.30 -8.22 -10.51
N ILE A 161 3.61 -7.42 -11.33
CA ILE A 161 3.43 -7.69 -12.76
C ILE A 161 4.77 -7.56 -13.48
N ASP A 162 5.51 -6.46 -13.22
CA ASP A 162 6.87 -6.27 -13.76
C ASP A 162 7.86 -7.34 -13.26
N LEU A 163 7.78 -7.71 -11.97
CA LEU A 163 8.60 -8.78 -11.40
C LEU A 163 8.27 -10.17 -11.99
N ALA A 164 7.02 -10.45 -12.33
CA ALA A 164 6.62 -11.70 -12.96
C ALA A 164 7.10 -11.78 -14.42
N GLU A 165 7.09 -10.65 -15.15
CA GLU A 165 7.63 -10.54 -16.50
C GLU A 165 9.16 -10.69 -16.49
N TYR A 166 9.85 -9.97 -15.59
CA TYR A 166 11.30 -10.07 -15.39
C TYR A 166 11.75 -11.47 -14.92
N ASN A 167 11.04 -12.08 -13.96
CA ASN A 167 11.33 -13.44 -13.52
C ASN A 167 10.96 -14.48 -14.58
N GLY A 168 9.99 -14.20 -15.46
CA GLY A 168 9.64 -15.02 -16.60
C GLY A 168 10.79 -15.11 -17.60
N GLU A 169 11.36 -13.96 -17.99
CA GLU A 169 12.55 -13.90 -18.85
C GLU A 169 13.74 -14.60 -18.19
N ARG A 170 14.00 -14.32 -16.91
CA ARG A 170 15.10 -14.96 -16.17
C ARG A 170 14.93 -16.48 -16.10
N ARG A 171 13.70 -16.97 -15.92
CA ARG A 171 13.39 -18.41 -15.91
C ARG A 171 13.60 -19.04 -17.28
N GLN A 172 13.25 -18.35 -18.37
CA GLN A 172 13.54 -18.81 -19.73
C GLN A 172 15.04 -18.90 -20.00
N VAL A 173 15.81 -17.87 -19.60
CA VAL A 173 17.27 -17.87 -19.70
C VAL A 173 17.88 -19.04 -18.92
N ILE A 174 17.40 -19.30 -17.69
CA ILE A 174 17.88 -20.43 -16.88
C ILE A 174 17.53 -21.78 -17.53
N MET A 175 16.34 -21.92 -18.12
CA MET A 175 15.97 -23.15 -18.83
C MET A 175 16.81 -23.36 -20.10
N ASP A 176 17.10 -22.29 -20.85
CA ASP A 176 17.98 -22.35 -22.02
C ASP A 176 19.42 -22.72 -21.64
N ILE A 177 19.94 -22.17 -20.53
CA ILE A 177 21.26 -22.53 -20.01
C ILE A 177 21.28 -24.00 -19.61
N LYS A 178 20.22 -24.48 -18.93
CA LYS A 178 20.12 -25.89 -18.51
C LYS A 178 20.03 -26.83 -19.72
N ALA A 179 19.23 -26.50 -20.73
CA ALA A 179 19.12 -27.29 -21.96
C ALA A 179 20.45 -27.32 -22.74
N LYS A 180 21.20 -26.21 -22.78
CA LYS A 180 22.54 -26.16 -23.38
C LYS A 180 23.56 -26.96 -22.58
N ALA A 181 23.48 -26.94 -21.25
CA ALA A 181 24.33 -27.74 -20.39
C ALA A 181 24.10 -29.23 -20.61
N ASP A 182 22.85 -29.70 -20.54
CA ASP A 182 22.48 -31.11 -20.75
C ASP A 182 22.96 -31.62 -22.12
N LYS A 183 22.78 -30.81 -23.18
CA LYS A 183 23.26 -31.15 -24.52
C LYS A 183 24.79 -31.28 -24.62
N ASN A 184 25.53 -30.51 -23.84
CA ASN A 184 26.99 -30.61 -23.78
C ASN A 184 27.44 -31.82 -22.95
N THR A 185 26.73 -32.16 -21.87
CA THR A 185 26.99 -33.37 -21.09
C THR A 185 26.81 -34.61 -21.97
N ASP A 186 25.71 -34.69 -22.72
CA ASP A 186 25.43 -35.77 -23.68
C ASP A 186 26.50 -35.91 -24.76
N ARG A 187 26.98 -34.78 -25.30
CA ARG A 187 28.06 -34.79 -26.30
C ARG A 187 29.38 -35.28 -25.71
N THR A 188 29.68 -34.88 -24.49
CA THR A 188 30.91 -35.28 -23.79
C THR A 188 30.87 -36.76 -23.43
N GLU A 189 29.70 -37.27 -23.02
CA GLU A 189 29.49 -38.68 -22.73
C GLU A 189 29.57 -39.55 -23.98
N LYS A 190 28.96 -39.12 -25.10
CA LYS A 190 29.09 -39.78 -26.41
C LYS A 190 30.53 -39.80 -26.91
N ALA A 191 31.27 -38.70 -26.75
CA ALA A 191 32.68 -38.64 -27.11
C ALA A 191 33.54 -39.55 -26.22
N ARG A 192 33.21 -39.66 -24.92
CA ARG A 192 33.92 -40.53 -23.96
C ARG A 192 33.65 -42.01 -24.23
N THR A 193 32.41 -42.36 -24.53
CA THR A 193 32.02 -43.74 -24.91
C THR A 193 32.61 -44.15 -26.26
N GLN A 194 32.64 -43.26 -27.26
CA GLN A 194 33.37 -43.52 -28.51
C GLN A 194 34.86 -43.73 -28.27
N LYS A 195 35.53 -42.87 -27.50
CA LYS A 195 36.95 -43.06 -27.14
C LYS A 195 37.21 -44.38 -26.42
N LEU A 196 36.25 -44.84 -25.59
CA LEU A 196 36.37 -46.13 -24.90
C LEU A 196 36.19 -47.29 -25.87
N ALA A 197 35.22 -47.21 -26.79
CA ALA A 197 35.00 -48.20 -27.84
C ALA A 197 36.22 -48.32 -28.78
N ASP A 198 36.80 -47.20 -29.19
CA ASP A 198 38.01 -47.18 -30.02
C ASP A 198 39.19 -47.84 -29.30
N LYS A 199 39.38 -47.57 -28.00
CA LYS A 199 40.41 -48.23 -27.19
C LYS A 199 40.16 -49.73 -27.00
N MET A 200 38.91 -50.16 -26.88
CA MET A 200 38.59 -51.59 -26.80
C MET A 200 38.85 -52.29 -28.14
N LYS A 201 38.49 -51.64 -29.26
CA LYS A 201 38.78 -52.15 -30.60
C LYS A 201 40.29 -52.23 -30.88
N ASP A 202 41.07 -51.25 -30.45
CA ASP A 202 42.53 -51.26 -30.63
C ASP A 202 43.23 -52.33 -29.77
N LYS A 203 42.81 -52.50 -28.50
CA LYS A 203 43.39 -53.50 -27.59
C LYS A 203 42.97 -54.94 -27.91
N TYR A 204 41.70 -55.16 -28.22
CA TYR A 204 41.12 -56.51 -28.33
C TYR A 204 40.80 -56.90 -29.78
N GLY A 205 40.73 -55.95 -30.72
CA GLY A 205 40.42 -56.24 -32.13
C GLY A 205 41.54 -56.94 -32.89
N LYS A 206 42.79 -56.87 -32.41
CA LYS A 206 43.89 -57.72 -32.92
C LYS A 206 43.70 -59.21 -32.60
N TRP A 207 42.97 -59.52 -31.53
CA TRP A 207 42.74 -60.89 -31.05
C TRP A 207 41.39 -61.46 -31.50
N SER A 208 40.53 -60.64 -32.12
CA SER A 208 39.20 -61.06 -32.59
C SER A 208 39.20 -61.64 -34.01
N HIS A 209 40.35 -61.65 -34.70
CA HIS A 209 40.52 -62.18 -36.05
C HIS A 209 41.51 -63.34 -36.15
N GLU A 210 42.01 -63.86 -35.02
CA GLU A 210 42.76 -65.12 -35.06
C GLU A 210 41.77 -66.28 -35.13
N ASP A 211 41.85 -66.97 -36.27
CA ASP A 211 41.08 -68.12 -36.69
C ASP A 211 40.94 -69.17 -35.57
N TRP A 212 39.71 -69.34 -35.08
CA TRP A 212 39.30 -70.59 -34.41
C TRP A 212 38.81 -71.64 -35.43
N GLY A 213 39.28 -71.54 -36.67
CA GLY A 213 39.02 -72.49 -37.75
C GLY A 213 40.19 -73.46 -37.90
N GLU A 214 39.88 -74.75 -37.82
CA GLU A 214 40.72 -75.89 -38.21
C GLU A 214 41.78 -76.35 -37.20
N ALA A 215 41.32 -77.08 -36.19
CA ALA A 215 42.03 -78.27 -35.72
C ALA A 215 41.09 -79.47 -35.88
N ALA A 216 41.19 -80.12 -37.04
CA ALA A 216 40.72 -81.48 -37.29
C ALA A 216 41.71 -82.50 -36.72
#